data_AF-A0A9D6PMJ6-F1
#
_entry.id   AF-A0A9D6PMJ6-F1
#
_cell.length_a   1.000
_cell.length_b   1.000
_cell.length_c   1.000
_cell.angle_alpha   90.00
_cell.angle_beta   90.00
_cell.angle_gamma   90.00
#
_symmetry.space_group_name_H-M   'P 1'
#
loop_
_entity.id
_entity.type
_entity.pdbx_description
1 polymer ?
#
loop_
_entity_poly.entity_id
_entity_poly.type
_entity_poly.pdbx_seq_one_letter_code
_entity_poly.pdbx_strand_id
1 'polypeptide(L)'
;MGQPRYTVEYDSYLGLDRWQVVPGERLLAPSLPAVRPTCRVVALGGGTGLPILLQGLKTALFPAGWTWVPKRERDRLTAIVTVADDGGSSGRLRRAYRVLPPGDIRNCLLALSDGDPTMAAIFNFRFSGEGEMGGHSLGNLILTALSQLESDFSEAVERGSEILAIRGRVFPSTLEEVVLRAEFPDGSWVEGESRIPLVRRPLSRVRLQPEDVRALPQAVEAIRAADLIVIGPGSLYTSLIPILLVKELAEA
;
A
#
# COMPACT_ATOMS: atom_id res chain seq x y z
N MET A 1 -30.33 -4.34 -23.08
CA MET A 1 -30.31 -4.10 -21.62
C MET A 1 -29.13 -3.20 -21.32
N GLY A 2 -29.39 -1.90 -21.12
CA GLY A 2 -28.34 -0.90 -20.84
C GLY A 2 -27.87 -1.00 -19.40
N GLN A 3 -26.54 -0.94 -19.19
CA GLN A 3 -25.96 -0.88 -17.85
C GLN A 3 -26.29 0.45 -17.17
N PRO A 4 -26.60 0.48 -15.87
CA PRO A 4 -26.87 1.71 -15.12
C PRO A 4 -25.58 2.54 -14.98
N ARG A 5 -25.66 3.86 -15.20
CA ARG A 5 -24.50 4.79 -15.22
C ARG A 5 -24.70 5.98 -14.27
N TYR A 6 -24.05 5.98 -13.13
CA TYR A 6 -24.26 6.91 -12.01
C TYR A 6 -23.75 8.37 -12.21
N THR A 7 -24.54 9.42 -11.87
CA THR A 7 -24.16 10.87 -11.90
C THR A 7 -24.32 11.57 -10.55
N VAL A 8 -23.34 12.39 -10.13
CA VAL A 8 -23.26 13.22 -8.89
C VAL A 8 -23.25 14.72 -9.25
N GLU A 9 -23.95 15.57 -8.46
CA GLU A 9 -23.88 17.04 -8.53
C GLU A 9 -22.80 17.63 -7.61
N TYR A 10 -22.14 18.71 -8.08
CA TYR A 10 -21.01 19.37 -7.41
C TYR A 10 -21.44 20.69 -6.78
N ASP A 11 -21.28 20.85 -5.46
CA ASP A 11 -21.39 22.14 -4.76
C ASP A 11 -20.04 22.54 -4.17
N SER A 12 -19.71 23.81 -4.34
CA SER A 12 -18.37 24.35 -4.21
C SER A 12 -17.97 24.51 -2.75
N TYR A 13 -16.86 23.86 -2.37
CA TYR A 13 -16.14 24.06 -1.10
C TYR A 13 -16.89 23.57 0.18
N LEU A 14 -16.98 22.24 0.38
CA LEU A 14 -17.25 21.55 1.66
C LEU A 14 -18.65 21.70 2.32
N GLY A 15 -19.69 22.21 1.63
CA GLY A 15 -21.08 22.19 2.12
C GLY A 15 -21.81 20.88 1.79
N LEU A 16 -21.78 19.91 2.71
CA LEU A 16 -22.47 18.62 2.55
C LEU A 16 -24.00 18.79 2.59
N ASP A 17 -24.67 18.69 1.43
CA ASP A 17 -26.03 18.19 1.39
C ASP A 17 -26.32 17.39 0.11
N ARG A 18 -26.55 16.09 0.33
CA ARG A 18 -27.12 15.08 -0.58
C ARG A 18 -26.44 14.80 -1.92
N TRP A 19 -25.72 13.68 -1.95
CA TRP A 19 -25.33 12.97 -3.16
C TRP A 19 -26.55 12.26 -3.75
N GLN A 20 -27.04 12.72 -4.92
CA GLN A 20 -27.92 11.91 -5.76
C GLN A 20 -27.10 11.26 -6.86
N VAL A 21 -27.42 10.00 -7.14
CA VAL A 21 -26.72 9.19 -8.13
C VAL A 21 -27.70 8.77 -9.23
N VAL A 22 -27.66 9.41 -10.39
CA VAL A 22 -28.61 9.16 -11.50
C VAL A 22 -28.05 8.15 -12.52
N PRO A 23 -28.73 7.05 -12.89
CA PRO A 23 -28.28 6.10 -13.92
C PRO A 23 -28.46 6.60 -15.38
N GLY A 24 -27.42 6.57 -16.23
CA GLY A 24 -27.45 6.85 -17.68
C GLY A 24 -26.26 7.63 -18.26
N GLU A 25 -25.60 8.50 -17.48
CA GLU A 25 -24.63 9.48 -18.02
C GLU A 25 -23.18 9.23 -17.57
N ARG A 26 -22.22 9.50 -18.47
CA ARG A 26 -20.80 9.44 -18.13
C ARG A 26 -20.48 10.71 -17.36
N LEU A 27 -20.16 10.59 -16.07
CA LEU A 27 -19.54 11.68 -15.34
C LEU A 27 -18.27 12.11 -16.10
N LEU A 28 -18.26 13.35 -16.58
CA LEU A 28 -16.99 13.98 -16.92
C LEU A 28 -16.19 13.96 -15.62
N ALA A 29 -15.03 13.29 -15.64
CA ALA A 29 -14.11 13.42 -14.53
C ALA A 29 -13.95 14.92 -14.31
N PRO A 30 -14.27 15.45 -13.12
CA PRO A 30 -14.06 16.86 -12.87
C PRO A 30 -12.61 17.14 -13.25
N SER A 31 -12.37 18.23 -13.97
CA SER A 31 -11.02 18.72 -14.14
C SER A 31 -10.48 18.91 -12.74
N LEU A 32 -9.58 17.99 -12.33
CA LEU A 32 -8.91 18.14 -11.05
C LEU A 32 -8.27 19.52 -11.11
N PRO A 33 -8.51 20.39 -10.12
CA PRO A 33 -7.82 21.67 -10.08
C PRO A 33 -6.33 21.39 -10.25
N ALA A 34 -5.62 22.26 -10.99
CA ALA A 34 -4.19 22.13 -11.18
C ALA A 34 -3.55 21.74 -9.85
N VAL A 35 -2.86 20.58 -9.84
CA VAL A 35 -2.33 19.96 -8.62
C VAL A 35 -1.64 21.04 -7.81
N ARG A 36 -2.15 21.31 -6.60
CA ARG A 36 -1.52 22.30 -5.74
C ARG A 36 -0.07 21.86 -5.50
N PRO A 37 0.93 22.77 -5.60
CA PRO A 37 2.33 22.45 -5.35
C PRO A 37 2.59 21.76 -4.02
N THR A 38 1.67 21.88 -3.06
CA THR A 38 1.78 21.38 -1.69
C THR A 38 0.80 20.25 -1.36
N CYS A 39 0.04 19.74 -2.34
CA CYS A 39 -0.96 18.68 -2.09
C CYS A 39 -0.27 17.43 -1.50
N ARG A 40 -0.77 16.95 -0.36
CA ARG A 40 -0.34 15.73 0.32
C ARG A 40 -1.34 14.63 0.08
N VAL A 41 -0.89 13.59 -0.63
CA VAL A 41 -1.71 12.44 -0.97
C VAL A 41 -1.23 11.22 -0.19
N VAL A 42 -2.14 10.58 0.53
CA VAL A 42 -1.91 9.29 1.19
C VAL A 42 -2.65 8.20 0.42
N ALA A 43 -1.95 7.14 0.01
CA ALA A 43 -2.53 5.98 -0.64
C ALA A 43 -2.40 4.75 0.26
N LEU A 44 -3.54 4.11 0.57
CA LEU A 44 -3.63 2.92 1.43
C LEU A 44 -3.85 1.68 0.56
N GLY A 45 -3.05 0.63 0.75
CA GLY A 45 -3.32 -0.66 0.11
C GLY A 45 -2.18 -1.67 0.14
N GLY A 46 -2.19 -2.57 -0.84
CA GLY A 46 -1.20 -3.61 -0.99
C GLY A 46 -1.27 -4.27 -2.36
N GLY A 47 -0.62 -5.42 -2.48
CA GLY A 47 -0.57 -6.20 -3.71
C GLY A 47 0.00 -5.42 -4.89
N THR A 48 -0.57 -5.67 -6.08
CA THR A 48 -0.10 -5.12 -7.35
C THR A 48 -0.84 -3.84 -7.79
N GLY A 49 -2.01 -3.58 -7.21
CA GLY A 49 -2.84 -2.41 -7.56
C GLY A 49 -2.26 -1.09 -7.05
N LEU A 50 -1.85 -1.05 -5.78
CA LEU A 50 -1.27 0.14 -5.16
C LEU A 50 -0.02 0.66 -5.91
N PRO A 51 0.97 -0.18 -6.28
CA PRO A 51 2.12 0.26 -7.09
C PRO A 51 1.74 0.96 -8.41
N ILE A 52 0.71 0.49 -9.11
CA ILE A 52 0.25 1.10 -10.36
C ILE A 52 -0.33 2.48 -10.09
N LEU A 53 -1.17 2.62 -9.05
CA LEU A 53 -1.69 3.90 -8.62
C LEU A 53 -0.56 4.86 -8.24
N LEU A 54 0.42 4.40 -7.46
CA LEU A 54 1.55 5.20 -7.02
C LEU A 54 2.38 5.74 -8.19
N GLN A 55 2.58 4.98 -9.27
CA GLN A 55 3.26 5.47 -10.47
C GLN A 55 2.49 6.62 -11.14
N GLY A 56 1.17 6.49 -11.24
CA GLY A 56 0.30 7.54 -11.76
C GLY A 56 0.32 8.79 -10.88
N LEU A 57 0.18 8.62 -9.56
CA LEU A 57 0.24 9.72 -8.60
C LEU A 57 1.61 10.40 -8.60
N LYS A 58 2.72 9.65 -8.66
CA LYS A 58 4.07 10.20 -8.78
C LYS A 58 4.19 11.10 -10.01
N THR A 59 3.70 10.65 -11.16
CA THR A 59 3.73 11.43 -12.40
C THR A 59 2.91 12.71 -12.29
N ALA A 60 1.74 12.64 -11.65
CA ALA A 60 0.85 13.79 -11.46
C ALA A 60 1.40 14.80 -10.44
N LEU A 61 2.01 14.33 -9.35
CA LEU A 61 2.51 15.16 -8.25
C LEU A 61 3.91 15.71 -8.52
N PHE A 62 4.74 15.00 -9.29
CA PHE A 62 6.12 15.36 -9.61
C PHE A 62 6.37 15.36 -11.13
N PRO A 63 5.77 16.32 -11.87
CA PRO A 63 5.84 16.36 -13.34
C PRO A 63 7.26 16.59 -13.86
N ALA A 64 7.48 16.34 -15.16
CA ALA A 64 8.77 16.60 -15.82
C ALA A 64 9.17 18.07 -15.68
N GLY A 65 10.44 18.32 -15.37
CA GLY A 65 10.96 19.66 -15.07
C GLY A 65 10.69 20.16 -13.63
N TRP A 66 9.97 19.40 -12.82
CA TRP A 66 9.82 19.67 -11.40
C TRP A 66 11.17 19.52 -10.67
N THR A 67 11.60 20.57 -9.97
CA THR A 67 12.80 20.50 -9.12
C THR A 67 12.42 19.87 -7.79
N TRP A 68 12.70 18.58 -7.66
CA TRP A 68 12.46 17.81 -6.44
C TRP A 68 13.40 18.25 -5.31
N VAL A 69 12.82 18.68 -4.19
CA VAL A 69 13.55 18.97 -2.95
C VAL A 69 13.13 17.96 -1.88
N PRO A 70 13.84 16.82 -1.72
CA PRO A 70 13.38 15.71 -0.87
C PRO A 70 13.00 16.14 0.55
N LYS A 71 13.80 17.03 1.16
CA LYS A 71 13.56 17.52 2.53
C LYS A 71 12.22 18.24 2.72
N ARG A 72 11.66 18.86 1.68
CA ARG A 72 10.41 19.63 1.76
C ARG A 72 9.22 18.88 1.20
N GLU A 73 9.47 17.94 0.30
CA GLU A 73 8.44 17.40 -0.56
C GLU A 73 8.22 15.89 -0.41
N ARG A 74 9.02 15.20 0.41
CA ARG A 74 8.85 13.76 0.68
C ARG A 74 7.45 13.37 1.16
N ASP A 75 6.74 14.26 1.82
CA ASP A 75 5.40 14.00 2.36
C ASP A 75 4.27 14.28 1.36
N ARG A 76 4.59 14.71 0.12
CA ARG A 76 3.56 14.98 -0.91
C ARG A 76 2.87 13.70 -1.39
N LEU A 77 3.57 12.57 -1.35
CA LEU A 77 3.02 11.26 -1.69
C LEU A 77 3.48 10.24 -0.66
N THR A 78 2.54 9.67 0.08
CA THR A 78 2.81 8.65 1.09
C THR A 78 2.01 7.40 0.79
N ALA A 79 2.66 6.25 0.73
CA ALA A 79 2.01 4.95 0.66
C ALA A 79 1.99 4.31 2.04
N ILE A 80 0.84 3.84 2.51
CA ILE A 80 0.72 3.01 3.72
C ILE A 80 0.30 1.61 3.29
N VAL A 81 1.12 0.64 3.65
CA VAL A 81 1.10 -0.69 3.05
C VAL A 81 0.74 -1.76 4.06
N THR A 82 -0.15 -2.68 3.68
CA THR A 82 -0.44 -3.88 4.50
C THR A 82 0.81 -4.74 4.70
N VAL A 83 0.97 -5.31 5.89
CA VAL A 83 2.05 -6.25 6.23
C VAL A 83 1.53 -7.65 6.57
N ALA A 84 0.33 -7.99 6.07
CA ALA A 84 -0.33 -9.27 6.33
C ALA A 84 -0.01 -10.38 5.31
N ASP A 85 0.75 -10.08 4.25
CA ASP A 85 1.15 -11.06 3.21
C ASP A 85 1.93 -12.24 3.82
N ASP A 86 1.56 -13.45 3.44
CA ASP A 86 2.22 -14.69 3.84
C ASP A 86 2.56 -15.62 2.65
N GLY A 87 2.41 -15.11 1.43
CA GLY A 87 2.58 -15.82 0.17
C GLY A 87 3.96 -15.69 -0.47
N GLY A 88 4.28 -16.62 -1.37
CA GLY A 88 5.45 -16.54 -2.26
C GLY A 88 6.79 -16.28 -1.56
N SER A 89 7.61 -15.40 -2.15
CA SER A 89 8.92 -15.03 -1.59
C SER A 89 8.80 -14.30 -0.24
N SER A 90 7.77 -13.46 -0.05
CA SER A 90 7.60 -12.69 1.19
C SER A 90 7.32 -13.62 2.36
N GLY A 91 6.36 -14.53 2.18
CA GLY A 91 5.97 -15.51 3.18
C GLY A 91 7.10 -16.46 3.57
N ARG A 92 7.92 -16.91 2.61
CA ARG A 92 9.08 -17.76 2.91
C ARG A 92 10.10 -17.01 3.79
N LEU A 93 10.41 -15.76 3.48
CA LEU A 93 11.35 -14.95 4.25
C LEU A 93 10.80 -14.60 5.63
N ARG A 94 9.53 -14.23 5.71
CA ARG A 94 8.82 -14.00 6.96
C ARG A 94 8.92 -15.20 7.90
N ARG A 95 8.63 -16.41 7.42
CA ARG A 95 8.72 -17.64 8.23
C ARG A 95 10.15 -17.99 8.62
N ALA A 96 11.11 -17.80 7.72
CA ALA A 96 12.52 -18.17 7.96
C ALA A 96 13.22 -17.21 8.94
N TYR A 97 12.94 -15.91 8.84
CA TYR A 97 13.70 -14.87 9.54
C TYR A 97 12.89 -14.06 10.56
N ARG A 98 11.59 -14.35 10.71
CA ARG A 98 10.67 -13.62 11.61
C ARG A 98 10.67 -12.11 11.36
N VAL A 99 10.69 -11.73 10.08
CA VAL A 99 10.60 -10.35 9.61
C VAL A 99 9.21 -10.08 9.03
N LEU A 100 8.81 -8.80 8.96
CA LEU A 100 7.61 -8.41 8.23
C LEU A 100 7.75 -8.74 6.74
N PRO A 101 6.64 -9.09 6.05
CA PRO A 101 6.70 -9.48 4.65
C PRO A 101 7.11 -8.28 3.78
N PRO A 102 8.25 -8.34 3.06
CA PRO A 102 8.79 -7.18 2.36
C PRO A 102 8.14 -6.92 0.99
N GLY A 103 7.32 -7.84 0.47
CA GLY A 103 6.88 -7.84 -0.93
C GLY A 103 6.11 -6.61 -1.37
N ASP A 104 5.05 -6.25 -0.65
CA ASP A 104 4.20 -5.11 -1.02
C ASP A 104 4.94 -3.77 -0.82
N ILE A 105 5.73 -3.67 0.25
CA ILE A 105 6.63 -2.53 0.49
C ILE A 105 7.62 -2.38 -0.67
N ARG A 106 8.30 -3.46 -1.07
CA ARG A 106 9.24 -3.46 -2.21
C ARG A 106 8.57 -2.93 -3.48
N ASN A 107 7.36 -3.41 -3.78
CA ASN A 107 6.66 -2.96 -4.98
C ASN A 107 6.32 -1.46 -4.93
N CYS A 108 5.96 -0.94 -3.76
CA CYS A 108 5.70 0.49 -3.57
C CYS A 108 6.98 1.33 -3.70
N LEU A 109 8.11 0.86 -3.13
CA LEU A 109 9.41 1.51 -3.31
C LEU A 109 9.81 1.57 -4.79
N LEU A 110 9.64 0.47 -5.52
CA LEU A 110 9.92 0.41 -6.96
C LEU A 110 9.02 1.37 -7.76
N ALA A 111 7.72 1.43 -7.45
CA ALA A 111 6.80 2.37 -8.08
C ALA A 111 7.22 3.83 -7.88
N LEU A 112 7.74 4.14 -6.70
CA LEU A 112 8.17 5.50 -6.35
C LEU A 112 9.63 5.81 -6.72
N SER A 113 10.41 4.82 -7.18
CA SER A 113 11.83 5.00 -7.54
C SER A 113 12.06 6.06 -8.62
N ASP A 114 13.14 6.83 -8.46
CA ASP A 114 13.57 7.88 -9.39
C ASP A 114 15.11 7.93 -9.53
N GLY A 115 15.81 6.98 -8.90
CA GLY A 115 17.28 6.86 -8.95
C GLY A 115 17.79 6.07 -10.15
N ASP A 116 18.90 5.36 -9.95
CA ASP A 116 19.55 4.56 -10.99
C ASP A 116 18.62 3.43 -11.51
N PRO A 117 18.30 3.40 -12.81
CA PRO A 117 17.49 2.33 -13.42
C PRO A 117 18.06 0.92 -13.18
N THR A 118 19.39 0.79 -13.08
CA THR A 118 20.07 -0.47 -12.78
C THR A 118 19.75 -0.93 -11.36
N MET A 119 19.77 -0.02 -10.38
CA MET A 119 19.40 -0.35 -9.00
C MET A 119 17.92 -0.73 -8.87
N ALA A 120 17.03 -0.02 -9.59
CA ALA A 120 15.63 -0.41 -9.68
C ALA A 120 15.47 -1.81 -10.30
N ALA A 121 16.22 -2.13 -11.35
CA ALA A 121 16.20 -3.45 -11.97
C ALA A 121 16.70 -4.55 -11.01
N ILE A 122 17.75 -4.29 -10.23
CA ILE A 122 18.26 -5.20 -9.19
C ILE A 122 17.23 -5.43 -8.11
N PHE A 123 16.56 -4.38 -7.61
CA PHE A 123 15.50 -4.53 -6.61
C PHE A 123 14.29 -5.31 -7.16
N ASN A 124 13.97 -5.15 -8.44
CA ASN A 124 12.89 -5.88 -9.10
C ASN A 124 13.29 -7.32 -9.50
N PHE A 125 14.58 -7.65 -9.47
CA PHE A 125 15.07 -8.94 -9.93
C PHE A 125 14.47 -10.10 -9.14
N ARG A 126 14.14 -11.17 -9.87
CA ARG A 126 13.65 -12.43 -9.32
C ARG A 126 14.50 -13.57 -9.85
N PHE A 127 15.06 -14.36 -8.94
CA PHE A 127 15.84 -15.54 -9.30
C PHE A 127 14.92 -16.57 -9.98
N SER A 128 15.28 -16.93 -11.21
CA SER A 128 14.68 -18.06 -11.94
C SER A 128 15.37 -19.36 -11.56
N GLY A 129 14.67 -20.49 -11.73
CA GLY A 129 15.22 -21.83 -11.54
C GLY A 129 14.78 -22.49 -10.24
N GLU A 130 15.33 -23.68 -10.02
CA GLU A 130 15.05 -24.55 -8.88
C GLU A 130 16.18 -24.41 -7.84
N GLY A 131 15.87 -24.66 -6.55
CA GLY A 131 16.81 -24.55 -5.44
C GLY A 131 16.46 -23.45 -4.42
N GLU A 132 17.36 -23.20 -3.47
CA GLU A 132 17.09 -22.33 -2.31
C GLU A 132 16.71 -20.90 -2.69
N MET A 133 17.37 -20.35 -3.73
CA MET A 133 17.08 -19.01 -4.24
C MET A 133 15.91 -18.99 -5.22
N GLY A 134 15.42 -20.15 -5.67
CA GLY A 134 14.38 -20.28 -6.67
C GLY A 134 13.12 -19.47 -6.34
N GLY A 135 12.77 -18.52 -7.21
CA GLY A 135 11.60 -17.67 -7.07
C GLY A 135 11.71 -16.58 -6.01
N HIS A 136 12.84 -16.43 -5.29
CA HIS A 136 13.05 -15.28 -4.42
C HIS A 136 13.23 -14.00 -5.23
N SER A 137 12.74 -12.89 -4.68
CA SER A 137 13.07 -11.56 -5.19
C SER A 137 14.31 -11.04 -4.48
N LEU A 138 15.26 -10.52 -5.24
CA LEU A 138 16.47 -9.93 -4.68
C LEU A 138 16.14 -8.69 -3.83
N GLY A 139 15.23 -7.82 -4.26
CA GLY A 139 14.76 -6.71 -3.43
C GLY A 139 14.13 -7.15 -2.10
N ASN A 140 13.42 -8.28 -2.06
CA ASN A 140 12.92 -8.83 -0.80
C ASN A 140 14.06 -9.30 0.12
N LEU A 141 15.11 -9.92 -0.46
CA LEU A 141 16.29 -10.34 0.29
C LEU A 141 17.06 -9.12 0.83
N ILE A 142 17.22 -8.07 0.03
CA ILE A 142 17.86 -6.81 0.44
C ILE A 142 17.10 -6.19 1.60
N LEU A 143 15.77 -6.04 1.50
CA LEU A 143 14.95 -5.48 2.59
C LEU A 143 15.02 -6.35 3.86
N THR A 144 15.02 -7.68 3.70
CA THR A 144 15.19 -8.60 4.84
C THR A 144 16.54 -8.41 5.52
N ALA A 145 17.62 -8.31 4.74
CA ALA A 145 18.96 -8.08 5.27
C ALA A 145 19.06 -6.71 5.97
N LEU A 146 18.50 -5.66 5.37
CA LEU A 146 18.43 -4.32 5.98
C LEU A 146 17.67 -4.36 7.31
N SER A 147 16.53 -5.05 7.40
CA SER A 147 15.80 -5.18 8.67
C SER A 147 16.59 -5.89 9.75
N GLN A 148 17.42 -6.88 9.39
CA GLN A 148 18.29 -7.55 10.36
C GLN A 148 19.44 -6.65 10.80
N LEU A 149 20.04 -5.91 9.88
CA LEU A 149 21.15 -5.00 10.19
C LEU A 149 20.70 -3.83 11.06
N GLU A 150 19.56 -3.22 10.74
CA GLU A 150 19.02 -2.08 11.50
C GLU A 150 18.27 -2.52 12.76
N SER A 151 17.92 -3.81 12.89
CA SER A 151 17.01 -4.34 13.91
C SER A 151 15.65 -3.61 13.97
N ASP A 152 15.28 -2.95 12.87
CA ASP A 152 14.05 -2.17 12.71
C ASP A 152 13.61 -2.24 11.24
N PHE A 153 12.36 -2.65 11.01
CA PHE A 153 11.81 -2.75 9.66
C PHE A 153 11.54 -1.37 9.03
N SER A 154 11.13 -0.37 9.82
CA SER A 154 10.91 1.00 9.34
C SER A 154 12.21 1.61 8.82
N GLU A 155 13.32 1.44 9.54
CA GLU A 155 14.64 1.92 9.10
C GLU A 155 15.09 1.20 7.83
N ALA A 156 14.82 -0.10 7.71
CA ALA A 156 15.09 -0.84 6.47
C ALA A 156 14.32 -0.30 5.25
N VAL A 157 13.06 0.12 5.45
CA VAL A 157 12.26 0.77 4.38
C VAL A 157 12.84 2.14 4.02
N GLU A 158 13.31 2.92 5.01
CA GLU A 158 13.96 4.21 4.76
C GLU A 158 15.27 4.02 3.96
N ARG A 159 16.11 3.05 4.34
CA ARG A 159 17.32 2.69 3.57
C ARG A 159 17.00 2.26 2.15
N GLY A 160 15.96 1.43 1.97
CA GLY A 160 15.48 1.06 0.63
C GLY A 160 15.00 2.27 -0.18
N SER A 161 14.35 3.24 0.49
CA SER A 161 13.91 4.50 -0.10
C SER A 161 15.07 5.36 -0.57
N GLU A 162 16.15 5.44 0.22
CA GLU A 162 17.39 6.15 -0.13
C GLU A 162 18.10 5.49 -1.32
N ILE A 163 18.29 4.17 -1.30
CA ILE A 163 18.96 3.41 -2.36
C ILE A 163 18.24 3.60 -3.71
N LEU A 164 16.90 3.60 -3.70
CA LEU A 164 16.08 3.77 -4.90
C LEU A 164 15.77 5.24 -5.24
N ALA A 165 16.27 6.18 -4.41
CA ALA A 165 16.00 7.60 -4.49
C ALA A 165 14.51 7.90 -4.77
N ILE A 166 13.61 7.33 -3.97
CA ILE A 166 12.17 7.41 -4.25
C ILE A 166 11.64 8.84 -4.12
N ARG A 167 10.58 9.17 -4.88
CA ARG A 167 9.78 10.37 -4.69
C ARG A 167 8.54 10.06 -3.84
N GLY A 168 8.63 10.36 -2.54
CA GLY A 168 7.55 10.15 -1.59
C GLY A 168 8.03 9.40 -0.34
N ARG A 169 7.08 8.79 0.37
CA ARG A 169 7.33 7.86 1.48
C ARG A 169 6.55 6.57 1.34
N VAL A 170 7.10 5.50 1.92
CA VAL A 170 6.41 4.22 2.07
C VAL A 170 6.49 3.83 3.54
N PHE A 171 5.33 3.54 4.13
CA PHE A 171 5.22 3.11 5.51
C PHE A 171 4.52 1.75 5.60
N PRO A 172 5.01 0.81 6.42
CA PRO A 172 4.18 -0.31 6.83
C PRO A 172 3.01 0.19 7.70
N SER A 173 1.88 -0.49 7.60
CA SER A 173 0.68 -0.22 8.41
C SER A 173 0.93 -0.46 9.91
N THR A 174 1.79 -1.42 10.25
CA THR A 174 2.24 -1.71 11.61
C THR A 174 3.66 -2.27 11.57
N LEU A 175 4.41 -2.13 12.67
CA LEU A 175 5.70 -2.82 12.86
C LEU A 175 5.54 -4.19 13.56
N GLU A 176 4.33 -4.53 13.98
CA GLU A 176 4.05 -5.78 14.68
C GLU A 176 3.74 -6.91 13.70
N GLU A 177 4.15 -8.13 14.06
CA GLU A 177 3.86 -9.30 13.24
C GLU A 177 2.37 -9.65 13.30
N VAL A 178 1.68 -9.57 12.16
CA VAL A 178 0.23 -9.84 12.05
C VAL A 178 -0.09 -10.94 11.06
N VAL A 179 -1.06 -11.80 11.41
CA VAL A 179 -1.64 -12.80 10.51
C VAL A 179 -3.09 -12.41 10.21
N LEU A 180 -3.48 -12.47 8.94
CA LEU A 180 -4.87 -12.24 8.54
C LEU A 180 -5.70 -13.51 8.78
N ARG A 181 -6.82 -13.35 9.49
CA ARG A 181 -7.84 -14.38 9.72
C ARG A 181 -9.13 -14.00 8.99
N ALA A 182 -9.77 -14.96 8.35
CA ALA A 182 -11.10 -14.80 7.79
C ALA A 182 -12.09 -15.78 8.44
N GLU A 183 -13.22 -15.26 8.91
CA GLU A 183 -14.31 -15.99 9.54
C GLU A 183 -15.47 -16.17 8.54
N PHE A 184 -16.07 -17.36 8.53
CA PHE A 184 -17.20 -17.73 7.68
C PHE A 184 -18.53 -17.67 8.46
N PRO A 185 -19.70 -17.66 7.78
CA PRO A 185 -20.99 -17.56 8.46
C PRO A 185 -21.31 -18.68 9.48
N ASP A 186 -20.65 -19.83 9.37
CA ASP A 186 -20.79 -20.96 10.30
C ASP A 186 -19.84 -20.86 11.52
N GLY A 187 -19.09 -19.76 11.65
CA GLY A 187 -18.11 -19.55 12.72
C GLY A 187 -16.77 -20.25 12.49
N SER A 188 -16.62 -21.03 11.42
CA SER A 188 -15.31 -21.57 11.02
C SER A 188 -14.40 -20.44 10.54
N TRP A 189 -13.08 -20.65 10.57
CA TRP A 189 -12.11 -19.66 10.14
C TRP A 189 -10.94 -20.27 9.35
N VAL A 190 -10.27 -19.41 8.58
CA VAL A 190 -9.00 -19.72 7.91
C VAL A 190 -7.97 -18.64 8.23
N GLU A 191 -6.72 -19.06 8.44
CA GLU A 191 -5.57 -18.20 8.65
C GLU A 191 -4.68 -18.14 7.42
N GLY A 192 -4.16 -16.94 7.16
CA GLY A 192 -3.18 -16.68 6.12
C GLY A 192 -3.78 -15.98 4.91
N GLU A 193 -3.19 -14.86 4.53
CA GLU A 193 -3.61 -14.04 3.39
C GLU A 193 -3.73 -14.88 2.11
N SER A 194 -2.71 -15.68 1.82
CA SER A 194 -2.64 -16.50 0.62
C SER A 194 -3.64 -17.67 0.62
N ARG A 195 -4.17 -18.06 1.78
CA ARG A 195 -5.12 -19.17 1.93
C ARG A 195 -6.57 -18.73 1.83
N ILE A 196 -6.89 -17.51 2.24
CA ILE A 196 -8.26 -16.97 2.27
C ILE A 196 -8.96 -17.08 0.90
N PRO A 197 -8.36 -16.64 -0.23
CA PRO A 197 -9.01 -16.72 -1.53
C PRO A 197 -9.23 -18.16 -2.03
N LEU A 198 -8.44 -19.12 -1.56
CA LEU A 198 -8.50 -20.53 -2.00
C LEU A 198 -9.75 -21.25 -1.49
N VAL A 199 -10.33 -20.78 -0.37
CA VAL A 199 -11.49 -21.42 0.24
C VAL A 199 -12.77 -21.19 -0.58
N ARG A 200 -12.85 -20.10 -1.36
CA ARG A 200 -13.98 -19.77 -2.26
C ARG A 200 -15.36 -19.84 -1.58
N ARG A 201 -15.46 -19.30 -0.35
CA ARG A 201 -16.69 -19.18 0.43
C ARG A 201 -16.97 -17.72 0.77
N PRO A 202 -18.26 -17.32 0.94
CA PRO A 202 -18.59 -16.00 1.46
C PRO A 202 -17.95 -15.76 2.83
N LEU A 203 -17.29 -14.62 3.00
CA LEU A 203 -16.70 -14.22 4.27
C LEU A 203 -17.75 -13.49 5.12
N SER A 204 -17.76 -13.79 6.41
CA SER A 204 -18.51 -13.01 7.42
C SER A 204 -17.71 -11.78 7.85
N ARG A 205 -16.43 -11.97 8.19
CA ARG A 205 -15.48 -10.89 8.54
C ARG A 205 -14.03 -11.33 8.41
N VAL A 206 -13.12 -10.36 8.44
CA VAL A 206 -11.68 -10.57 8.57
C VAL A 206 -11.14 -9.85 9.81
N ARG A 207 -10.08 -10.38 10.41
CA ARG A 207 -9.42 -9.87 11.62
C ARG A 207 -7.90 -10.01 11.49
N LEU A 208 -7.15 -9.13 12.13
CA LEU A 208 -5.71 -9.33 12.35
C LEU A 208 -5.52 -10.17 13.62
N GLN A 209 -4.48 -10.98 13.63
CA GLN A 209 -4.01 -11.67 14.82
C GLN A 209 -2.53 -11.30 15.02
N PRO A 210 -2.16 -10.63 16.13
CA PRO A 210 -3.04 -10.09 17.18
C PRO A 210 -3.96 -8.95 16.68
N GLU A 211 -5.07 -8.69 17.40
CA GLU A 211 -6.08 -7.68 17.02
C GLU A 211 -5.70 -6.25 17.39
N ASP A 212 -4.95 -6.07 18.49
CA ASP A 212 -4.61 -4.76 19.06
C ASP A 212 -3.19 -4.32 18.69
N VAL A 213 -2.88 -4.37 17.40
CA VAL A 213 -1.59 -3.88 16.89
C VAL A 213 -1.56 -2.37 16.78
N ARG A 214 -0.39 -1.78 17.05
CA ARG A 214 -0.17 -0.35 16.91
C ARG A 214 0.20 0.02 15.48
N ALA A 215 -0.25 1.18 15.05
CA ALA A 215 0.19 1.76 13.79
C ALA A 215 1.62 2.28 13.92
N LEU A 216 2.27 2.46 12.78
CA LEU A 216 3.47 3.29 12.74
C LEU A 216 3.05 4.76 12.99
N PRO A 217 3.61 5.47 13.99
CA PRO A 217 3.19 6.85 14.29
C PRO A 217 3.26 7.80 13.10
N GLN A 218 4.31 7.67 12.28
CA GLN A 218 4.51 8.46 11.06
C GLN A 218 3.41 8.20 10.01
N ALA A 219 2.83 7.00 9.98
CA ALA A 219 1.70 6.68 9.10
C ALA A 219 0.42 7.39 9.56
N VAL A 220 0.16 7.41 10.88
CA VAL A 220 -0.96 8.15 11.48
C VAL A 220 -0.82 9.66 11.23
N GLU A 221 0.38 10.21 11.43
CA GLU A 221 0.68 11.62 11.14
C GLU A 221 0.46 11.96 9.66
N ALA A 222 0.87 11.08 8.75
CA ALA A 222 0.66 11.27 7.32
C ALA A 222 -0.84 11.31 6.96
N ILE A 223 -1.66 10.42 7.53
CA ILE A 223 -3.12 10.41 7.33
C ILE A 223 -3.73 11.74 7.79
N ARG A 224 -3.42 12.16 9.03
CA ARG A 224 -3.94 13.41 9.60
C ARG A 224 -3.54 14.66 8.83
N ALA A 225 -2.39 14.61 8.16
CA ALA A 225 -1.84 15.70 7.38
C ALA A 225 -2.22 15.66 5.89
N ALA A 226 -3.01 14.67 5.45
CA ALA A 226 -3.36 14.47 4.05
C ALA A 226 -4.43 15.44 3.57
N ASP A 227 -4.26 15.96 2.35
CA ASP A 227 -5.30 16.68 1.62
C ASP A 227 -6.22 15.70 0.86
N LEU A 228 -5.69 14.52 0.52
CA LEU A 228 -6.40 13.45 -0.18
C LEU A 228 -5.96 12.09 0.34
N ILE A 229 -6.93 11.25 0.70
CA ILE A 229 -6.70 9.84 1.04
C ILE A 229 -7.31 8.98 -0.06
N VAL A 230 -6.51 8.10 -0.64
CA VAL A 230 -6.92 7.14 -1.66
C VAL A 230 -6.85 5.74 -1.07
N ILE A 231 -7.98 5.04 -1.03
CA ILE A 231 -8.06 3.66 -0.53
C ILE A 231 -8.17 2.71 -1.73
N GLY A 232 -7.14 1.91 -1.94
CA GLY A 232 -7.01 1.00 -3.07
C GLY A 232 -6.38 1.64 -4.31
N PRO A 233 -6.41 0.96 -5.47
CA PRO A 233 -7.09 -0.31 -5.71
C PRO A 233 -6.39 -1.50 -5.02
N GLY A 234 -7.14 -2.55 -4.72
CA GLY A 234 -6.61 -3.77 -4.12
C GLY A 234 -7.71 -4.76 -3.73
N SER A 235 -7.33 -5.97 -3.33
CA SER A 235 -8.26 -6.95 -2.81
C SER A 235 -8.93 -6.41 -1.54
N LEU A 236 -10.27 -6.35 -1.53
CA LEU A 236 -11.02 -5.78 -0.42
C LEU A 236 -10.61 -6.41 0.93
N TYR A 237 -10.64 -7.74 0.99
CA TYR A 237 -10.43 -8.49 2.24
C TYR A 237 -8.96 -8.70 2.60
N THR A 238 -8.04 -8.70 1.64
CA THR A 238 -6.64 -9.06 1.86
C THR A 238 -5.66 -7.91 1.68
N SER A 239 -6.09 -6.77 1.13
CA SER A 239 -5.23 -5.59 0.93
C SER A 239 -5.78 -4.33 1.58
N LEU A 240 -7.11 -4.10 1.52
CA LEU A 240 -7.70 -2.83 1.98
C LEU A 240 -8.17 -2.89 3.43
N ILE A 241 -9.07 -3.83 3.75
CA ILE A 241 -9.57 -4.02 5.12
C ILE A 241 -8.43 -4.26 6.11
N PRO A 242 -7.38 -5.07 5.83
CA PRO A 242 -6.31 -5.32 6.79
C PRO A 242 -5.61 -4.05 7.30
N ILE A 243 -5.51 -3.00 6.48
CA ILE A 243 -4.95 -1.71 6.91
C ILE A 243 -5.88 -1.02 7.90
N LEU A 244 -7.18 -1.02 7.60
CA LEU A 244 -8.22 -0.41 8.43
C LEU A 244 -8.51 -1.21 9.72
N LEU A 245 -7.99 -2.44 9.83
CA LEU A 245 -8.04 -3.21 11.07
C LEU A 245 -6.97 -2.74 12.08
N VAL A 246 -5.96 -1.99 11.65
CA VAL A 246 -5.08 -1.25 12.56
C VAL A 246 -5.84 -0.02 13.04
N LYS A 247 -6.42 -0.10 14.24
CA LYS A 247 -7.41 0.88 14.75
C LYS A 247 -6.94 2.33 14.67
N GLU A 248 -5.69 2.57 15.05
CA GLU A 248 -5.07 3.91 15.01
C GLU A 248 -5.04 4.52 13.60
N LEU A 249 -4.94 3.70 12.54
CA LEU A 249 -5.03 4.19 11.15
C LEU A 249 -6.46 4.48 10.71
N ALA A 250 -7.44 3.72 11.21
CA ALA A 250 -8.84 3.92 10.88
C ALA A 250 -9.47 5.12 11.62
N GLU A 251 -8.94 5.45 12.80
CA GLU A 251 -9.36 6.60 13.61
C GLU A 251 -8.76 7.93 13.15
N ALA A 252 -7.64 7.88 12.42
CA ALA A 252 -6.89 9.05 11.95
C ALA A 252 -7.56 9.75 10.76
#